data_AF-X0XKE8-F1
#
_entry.id   AF-X0XKE8-F1
#
_cell.length_a   1.000
_cell.length_b   1.000
_cell.length_c   1.000
_cell.angle_alpha   90.00
_cell.angle_beta   90.00
_cell.angle_gamma   90.00
#
_symmetry.space_group_name_H-M   'P 1'
#
loop_
_entity.id
_entity.type
_entity.pdbx_description
1 polymer ?
#
loop_
_entity_poly.entity_id
_entity_poly.type
_entity_poly.pdbx_seq_one_letter_code
_entity_poly.pdbx_strand_id
1 'polypeptide(L)'
;MMKNIRSITKNNYRTFIIGILLVAILYAISRYSYLLYHSFTEVFSIIIAAGIFMFAWNSRKFLDNNYLLFIGIAYLFIVLLDLMHTLAYKGMGVFIGYSYNLPTQLWIFTRYVESIVGKGTTFYFTL
;
A
#
# COMPACT_ATOMS: atom_id res chain seq x y z
N MET A 1 -11.35 -4.51 39.29
CA MET A 1 -10.99 -4.71 37.87
C MET A 1 -11.77 -3.76 36.96
N MET A 2 -11.59 -2.42 37.08
CA MET A 2 -12.33 -1.43 36.25
C MET A 2 -11.50 -0.18 35.88
N LYS A 3 -10.20 -0.12 36.22
CA LYS A 3 -9.33 1.03 35.91
C LYS A 3 -8.74 1.01 34.48
N ASN A 4 -9.01 -0.02 33.68
CA ASN A 4 -8.34 -0.25 32.39
C ASN A 4 -9.12 0.21 31.14
N ILE A 5 -10.38 0.65 31.28
CA ILE A 5 -11.19 1.10 30.13
C ILE A 5 -10.96 2.60 29.84
N ARG A 6 -10.59 3.39 30.86
CA ARG A 6 -10.30 4.82 30.72
C ARG A 6 -8.97 5.12 30.02
N SER A 7 -7.96 4.25 30.10
CA SER A 7 -6.69 4.43 29.39
C SER A 7 -6.82 4.16 27.89
N ILE A 8 -7.66 3.18 27.51
CA ILE A 8 -7.97 2.86 26.12
C ILE A 8 -8.72 4.02 25.46
N THR A 9 -9.78 4.54 26.10
CA THR A 9 -10.57 5.65 25.55
C THR A 9 -9.85 7.00 25.52
N LYS A 10 -8.96 7.28 26.50
CA LYS A 10 -8.18 8.54 26.53
C LYS A 10 -7.04 8.56 25.49
N ASN A 11 -6.62 7.41 24.98
CA ASN A 11 -5.66 7.36 23.87
C ASN A 11 -6.37 7.42 22.50
N ASN A 12 -7.60 6.90 22.41
CA ASN A 12 -8.37 6.83 21.16
C ASN A 12 -8.68 8.21 20.56
N TYR A 13 -9.04 9.21 21.37
CA TYR A 13 -9.35 10.54 20.82
C TYR A 13 -8.10 11.25 20.28
N ARG A 14 -6.92 11.02 20.87
CA ARG A 14 -5.65 11.57 20.37
C ARG A 14 -5.30 10.97 19.01
N THR A 15 -5.39 9.65 18.90
CA THR A 15 -5.19 8.95 17.62
C THR A 15 -6.18 9.41 16.56
N PHE A 16 -7.45 9.61 16.94
CA PHE A 16 -8.49 10.12 16.04
C PHE A 16 -8.19 11.54 15.55
N ILE A 17 -7.78 12.44 16.45
CA ILE A 17 -7.38 13.81 16.10
C ILE A 17 -6.17 13.81 15.16
N ILE A 18 -5.16 12.98 15.44
CA ILE A 18 -3.98 12.84 14.57
C ILE A 18 -4.40 12.33 13.18
N GLY A 19 -5.30 11.35 13.11
CA GLY A 19 -5.84 10.86 11.84
C GLY A 19 -6.54 11.95 11.04
N ILE A 20 -7.39 12.75 11.67
CA ILE A 20 -8.06 13.90 11.02
C ILE A 20 -7.03 14.92 10.52
N LEU A 21 -6.03 15.26 11.33
CA LEU A 21 -4.96 16.19 10.94
C LEU A 21 -4.19 15.70 9.73
N LEU A 22 -3.82 14.41 9.69
CA LEU A 22 -3.12 13.81 8.55
C LEU A 22 -3.95 13.91 7.26
N VAL A 23 -5.24 13.58 7.33
CA VAL A 23 -6.15 13.69 6.18
C VAL A 23 -6.29 15.15 5.73
N ALA A 24 -6.42 16.09 6.67
CA ALA A 24 -6.50 17.51 6.35
C ALA A 24 -5.23 18.04 5.66
N ILE A 25 -4.05 17.62 6.12
CA ILE A 25 -2.76 17.96 5.50
C ILE A 25 -2.68 17.39 4.08
N LEU A 26 -3.00 16.11 3.89
CA LEU A 26 -3.01 15.48 2.57
C LEU A 26 -3.98 16.16 1.62
N TYR A 27 -5.17 16.55 2.11
CA TYR A 27 -6.13 17.32 1.34
C TYR A 27 -5.56 18.68 0.93
N ALA A 28 -4.92 19.41 1.83
CA ALA A 28 -4.28 20.68 1.50
C ALA A 28 -3.18 20.52 0.43
N ILE A 29 -2.34 19.47 0.54
CA ILE A 29 -1.33 19.14 -0.47
C ILE A 29 -1.97 18.88 -1.84
N SER A 30 -3.08 18.13 -1.87
CA SER A 30 -3.80 17.81 -3.12
C SER A 30 -4.31 19.05 -3.87
N ARG A 31 -4.62 20.13 -3.13
CA ARG A 31 -5.07 21.42 -3.69
C ARG A 31 -3.91 22.25 -4.23
N TYR A 32 -2.72 22.13 -3.63
CA TYR A 32 -1.53 22.86 -4.05
C TYR A 32 -0.84 22.19 -5.24
N SER A 33 -0.59 20.88 -5.16
CA SER A 33 0.01 20.10 -6.23
C SER A 33 -0.52 18.67 -6.19
N TYR A 34 -1.36 18.34 -7.17
CA TYR A 34 -1.89 16.98 -7.29
C TYR A 34 -0.77 15.96 -7.53
N LEU A 35 0.28 16.35 -8.27
CA LEU A 35 1.43 15.48 -8.53
C LEU A 35 2.16 15.12 -7.23
N LEU A 36 2.35 16.10 -6.34
CA LEU A 36 2.98 15.87 -5.04
C LEU A 36 2.12 14.96 -4.16
N TYR A 37 0.81 15.20 -4.12
CA TYR A 37 -0.13 14.34 -3.41
C TYR A 37 -0.07 12.90 -3.92
N HIS A 38 -0.19 12.71 -5.24
CA HIS A 38 -0.18 11.39 -5.88
C HIS A 38 1.11 10.63 -5.57
N SER A 39 2.28 11.24 -5.82
CA SER A 39 3.56 10.57 -5.56
C SER A 39 3.74 10.24 -4.08
N PHE A 40 3.28 11.09 -3.16
CA PHE A 40 3.38 10.84 -1.73
C PHE A 40 2.51 9.66 -1.28
N THR A 41 1.25 9.60 -1.73
CA THR A 41 0.33 8.50 -1.39
C THR A 41 0.78 7.17 -1.98
N GLU A 42 1.33 7.19 -3.20
CA GLU A 42 1.80 6.00 -3.89
C GLU A 42 3.08 5.45 -3.22
N VAL A 43 4.07 6.32 -2.96
CA VAL A 43 5.30 5.92 -2.26
C VAL A 43 5.01 5.39 -0.86
N PHE A 44 4.09 6.00 -0.12
CA PHE A 44 3.68 5.49 1.19
C PHE A 44 3.11 4.08 1.11
N SER A 45 2.23 3.82 0.14
CA SER A 45 1.63 2.50 -0.09
C SER A 45 2.68 1.47 -0.51
N ILE A 46 3.62 1.87 -1.38
CA ILE A 46 4.76 1.05 -1.81
C ILE A 46 5.65 0.65 -0.63
N ILE A 47 5.94 1.56 0.30
CA ILE A 47 6.74 1.27 1.50
C ILE A 47 6.06 0.20 2.36
N ILE A 48 4.74 0.31 2.56
CA ILE A 48 3.97 -0.68 3.32
C ILE A 48 4.04 -2.05 2.64
N ALA A 49 3.77 -2.10 1.33
CA ALA A 49 3.81 -3.34 0.55
C ALA A 49 5.20 -3.99 0.52
N ALA A 50 6.26 -3.18 0.38
CA ALA A 50 7.64 -3.65 0.49
C ALA A 50 7.97 -4.16 1.90
N GLY A 51 7.41 -3.52 2.94
CA GLY A 51 7.49 -3.98 4.32
C GLY A 51 6.87 -5.36 4.52
N ILE A 52 5.73 -5.65 3.88
CA ILE A 52 5.09 -6.98 3.90
C ILE A 52 6.03 -8.02 3.27
N PHE A 53 6.61 -7.73 2.11
CA PHE A 53 7.59 -8.61 1.46
C PHE A 53 8.80 -8.86 2.37
N MET A 54 9.41 -7.79 2.91
CA MET A 54 10.57 -7.91 3.81
C MET A 54 10.23 -8.75 5.04
N PHE A 55 9.08 -8.53 5.65
CA PHE A 55 8.64 -9.29 6.83
C PHE A 55 8.48 -10.79 6.51
N ALA A 56 7.80 -11.10 5.40
CA ALA A 56 7.62 -12.48 4.93
C ALA A 56 8.96 -13.16 4.60
N TRP A 57 9.85 -12.45 3.89
CA TRP A 57 11.15 -12.99 3.47
C TRP A 57 12.10 -13.23 4.64
N ASN A 58 12.07 -12.38 5.67
CA ASN A 58 12.87 -12.55 6.88
C ASN A 58 12.32 -13.69 7.76
N SER A 59 11.00 -13.83 7.83
CA SER A 59 10.35 -14.87 8.62
C SER A 59 10.41 -16.25 7.97
N ARG A 60 10.87 -16.38 6.72
CA ARG A 60 10.87 -17.64 5.95
C ARG A 60 11.47 -18.87 6.66
N LYS A 61 12.46 -18.66 7.53
CA LYS A 61 13.13 -19.74 8.26
C LYS A 61 12.34 -20.23 9.48
N PHE A 62 11.37 -19.43 9.94
CA PHE A 62 10.54 -19.70 11.13
C PHE A 62 9.12 -20.12 10.75
N LEU A 63 8.83 -20.21 9.45
CA LEU A 63 7.50 -20.52 8.94
C LEU A 63 7.50 -21.93 8.37
N ASP A 64 6.69 -22.80 8.96
CA ASP A 64 6.49 -24.18 8.49
C ASP A 64 5.68 -24.23 7.18
N ASN A 65 5.05 -23.12 6.77
CA ASN A 65 4.24 -23.03 5.56
C ASN A 65 4.79 -21.96 4.59
N ASN A 66 5.02 -22.37 3.34
CA ASN A 66 5.46 -21.52 2.23
C ASN A 66 4.45 -20.44 1.81
N TYR A 67 3.25 -20.47 2.36
CA TYR A 67 2.16 -19.55 2.05
C TYR A 67 2.51 -18.06 2.28
N LEU A 68 3.06 -17.71 3.44
CA LEU A 68 3.48 -16.33 3.72
C LEU A 68 4.61 -15.89 2.80
N LEU A 69 5.47 -16.82 2.38
CA LEU A 69 6.54 -16.57 1.42
C LEU A 69 5.97 -16.28 0.03
N PHE A 70 4.94 -17.02 -0.40
CA PHE A 70 4.20 -16.76 -1.65
C PHE A 70 3.57 -15.36 -1.66
N ILE A 71 2.88 -14.98 -0.58
CA ILE A 71 2.33 -13.62 -0.44
C ILE A 71 3.44 -12.59 -0.54
N GLY A 72 4.54 -12.76 0.19
CA GLY A 72 5.67 -11.84 0.15
C GLY A 72 6.17 -11.62 -1.27
N ILE A 73 6.45 -12.69 -2.01
CA ILE A 73 6.91 -12.61 -3.40
C ILE A 73 5.87 -11.91 -4.29
N ALA A 74 4.58 -12.18 -4.11
CA ALA A 74 3.54 -11.49 -4.86
C ALA A 74 3.51 -9.98 -4.61
N TYR A 75 3.68 -9.56 -3.35
CA TYR A 75 3.78 -8.15 -2.97
C TYR A 75 5.03 -7.46 -3.52
N LEU A 76 6.12 -8.19 -3.80
CA LEU A 76 7.27 -7.64 -4.51
C LEU A 76 6.89 -7.20 -5.94
N PHE A 77 6.13 -8.02 -6.67
CA PHE A 77 5.66 -7.66 -8.01
C PHE A 77 4.67 -6.49 -7.98
N ILE A 78 3.75 -6.47 -7.00
CA ILE A 78 2.81 -5.36 -6.80
C ILE A 78 3.57 -4.04 -6.59
N VAL A 79 4.59 -4.03 -5.72
CA VAL A 79 5.45 -2.87 -5.48
C VAL A 79 6.13 -2.39 -6.77
N LEU A 80 6.67 -3.30 -7.57
CA LEU A 80 7.33 -2.92 -8.83
C LEU A 80 6.34 -2.30 -9.82
N LEU A 81 5.13 -2.83 -9.91
CA LEU A 81 4.09 -2.31 -10.79
C LEU A 81 3.57 -0.94 -10.32
N ASP A 82 3.37 -0.76 -9.01
CA ASP A 82 2.96 0.53 -8.43
C ASP A 82 4.07 1.59 -8.59
N LEU A 83 5.35 1.21 -8.48
CA LEU A 83 6.47 2.10 -8.81
C LEU A 83 6.42 2.53 -10.27
N MET A 84 6.23 1.58 -11.20
CA MET A 84 6.09 1.90 -12.63
C MET A 84 4.88 2.79 -12.90
N HIS A 85 3.75 2.53 -12.25
CA HIS A 85 2.55 3.36 -12.30
C HIS A 85 2.85 4.79 -11.85
N THR A 86 3.50 4.95 -10.69
CA THR A 86 3.88 6.25 -10.14
C THR A 86 4.72 7.03 -11.14
N LEU A 87 5.74 6.40 -11.74
CA LEU A 87 6.63 7.03 -12.71
C LEU A 87 5.94 7.34 -14.04
N ALA A 88 4.92 6.56 -14.42
CA ALA A 88 4.09 6.79 -15.60
C ALA A 88 3.04 7.89 -15.40
N TYR A 89 2.83 8.36 -14.17
CA TYR A 89 1.83 9.38 -13.89
C TYR A 89 2.13 10.71 -14.59
N LYS A 90 1.06 11.38 -15.02
CA LYS A 90 1.16 12.63 -15.77
C LYS A 90 1.89 13.70 -14.94
N GLY A 91 2.97 14.24 -15.51
CA GLY A 91 3.77 15.29 -14.87
C GLY A 91 5.09 14.81 -14.26
N MET A 92 5.33 13.50 -14.19
CA MET A 92 6.62 12.94 -13.76
C MET A 92 7.71 13.03 -14.84
N GLY A 93 7.31 13.02 -16.13
CA GLY A 93 8.23 13.21 -17.25
C GLY A 93 9.14 12.02 -17.60
N VAL A 94 8.95 10.86 -16.97
CA VAL A 94 9.81 9.67 -17.15
C VAL A 94 9.47 8.90 -18.43
N PHE A 95 8.18 8.70 -18.72
CA PHE A 95 7.71 8.03 -19.94
C PHE A 95 7.22 9.07 -20.96
N ILE A 96 8.08 9.40 -21.92
CA ILE A 96 7.79 10.38 -22.97
C ILE A 96 7.08 9.68 -24.14
N GLY A 97 6.00 10.27 -24.65
CA GLY A 97 5.25 9.74 -25.82
C GLY A 97 4.12 8.77 -25.48
N TYR A 98 3.98 8.37 -24.21
CA TYR A 98 2.82 7.61 -23.75
C TYR A 98 1.70 8.55 -23.29
N SER A 99 0.45 8.25 -23.68
CA SER A 99 -0.72 9.02 -23.27
C SER A 99 -1.15 8.67 -21.84
N TYR A 100 -2.22 9.30 -21.35
CA TYR A 100 -2.87 9.00 -20.07
C TYR A 100 -3.24 7.53 -19.87
N ASN A 101 -3.27 6.72 -20.93
CA ASN A 101 -3.63 5.31 -20.87
C ASN A 101 -2.60 4.47 -20.13
N LEU A 102 -1.31 4.79 -20.20
CA LEU A 102 -0.24 3.97 -19.61
C LEU A 102 -0.36 3.86 -18.08
N PRO A 103 -0.38 4.96 -17.31
CA PRO A 103 -0.56 4.87 -15.86
C PRO A 103 -1.88 4.19 -15.49
N THR A 104 -2.99 4.44 -16.20
CA THR A 104 -4.27 3.77 -15.92
C THR A 104 -4.22 2.26 -16.17
N GLN A 105 -3.58 1.81 -17.24
CA GLN A 105 -3.42 0.38 -17.54
C GLN A 105 -2.55 -0.31 -16.49
N LEU A 106 -1.44 0.31 -16.09
CA LEU A 106 -0.58 -0.19 -15.02
C LEU A 106 -1.35 -0.32 -13.71
N TRP A 107 -2.15 0.69 -13.36
CA TRP A 107 -2.99 0.66 -12.15
C TRP A 107 -3.99 -0.49 -12.18
N ILE A 108 -4.76 -0.64 -13.27
CA ILE A 108 -5.73 -1.73 -13.41
C ILE A 108 -5.02 -3.09 -13.33
N PHE A 109 -3.88 -3.23 -14.01
CA PHE A 109 -3.09 -4.45 -13.99
C PHE A 109 -2.63 -4.80 -12.57
N THR A 110 -2.11 -3.84 -11.80
CA THR A 110 -1.72 -4.08 -10.41
C THR A 110 -2.91 -4.55 -9.56
N ARG A 111 -4.10 -3.95 -9.73
CA ARG A 111 -5.31 -4.34 -8.97
C ARG A 111 -5.78 -5.75 -9.31
N TYR A 112 -5.62 -6.19 -10.56
CA TYR A 112 -5.89 -7.58 -10.94
C TYR A 112 -4.92 -8.56 -10.25
N VAL A 113 -3.62 -8.22 -10.23
CA VAL A 113 -2.61 -9.03 -9.53
C VAL A 113 -2.95 -9.12 -8.04
N GLU A 114 -3.21 -8.00 -7.38
CA GLU A 114 -3.64 -7.96 -5.97
C GLU A 114 -4.88 -8.82 -5.71
N SER A 115 -5.89 -8.74 -6.56
CA SER A 115 -7.14 -9.49 -6.40
C SER A 115 -6.93 -11.00 -6.52
N ILE A 116 -6.07 -11.45 -7.44
CA ILE A 116 -5.72 -12.86 -7.61
C ILE A 116 -4.94 -13.36 -6.40
N VAL A 117 -3.99 -12.57 -5.91
CA VAL A 117 -3.22 -12.88 -4.69
C VAL A 117 -4.16 -12.99 -3.49
N GLY A 118 -5.09 -12.04 -3.32
CA GLY A 118 -6.10 -12.01 -2.26
C GLY A 118 -7.10 -13.19 -2.31
N LYS A 119 -7.44 -13.67 -3.51
CA LYS A 119 -8.25 -14.89 -3.64
C LYS A 119 -7.45 -16.14 -3.33
N GLY A 120 -6.20 -16.22 -3.81
CA GLY A 120 -5.28 -17.30 -3.47
C GLY A 120 -5.09 -17.40 -1.96
N THR A 121 -4.99 -16.27 -1.27
CA THR A 121 -4.85 -16.23 0.18
C THR A 121 -6.05 -16.83 0.92
N THR A 122 -7.26 -16.46 0.50
CA THR A 122 -8.49 -16.98 1.12
C THR A 122 -8.67 -18.48 0.87
N PHE A 123 -8.32 -18.96 -0.34
CA PHE A 123 -8.45 -20.38 -0.69
C PHE A 123 -7.50 -21.27 0.11
N TYR A 124 -6.24 -20.85 0.29
CA TYR A 124 -5.25 -21.59 1.09
C TYR A 124 -5.57 -21.66 2.60
N PHE A 125 -6.32 -20.70 3.14
CA PHE A 125 -6.76 -20.72 4.55
C PHE A 125 -8.04 -21.55 4.79
N THR A 126 -8.75 -21.94 3.73
CA THR A 126 -10.00 -22.72 3.81
C THR A 126 -9.76 -24.23 3.62
N LEU A 127 -8.54 -24.64 3.27
CA LEU A 127 -8.07 -26.03 3.14
C LEU A 127 -7.24 -26.43 4.36
#